data_AF-A0A518XRV8-F1
#
_entry.id   AF-A0A518XRV8-F1
#
_cell.length_a   1.000
_cell.length_b   1.000
_cell.length_c   1.000
_cell.angle_alpha   90.00
_cell.angle_beta   90.00
_cell.angle_gamma   90.00
#
_symmetry.space_group_name_H-M   'P 1'
#
loop_
_entity.id
_entity.type
_entity.pdbx_description
1 polymer ?
#
loop_
_entity_poly.entity_id
_entity_poly.type
_entity_poly.pdbx_seq_one_letter_code
_entity_poly.pdbx_strand_id
1 'polypeptide(L)'
;MKEWKFIELDDSYGFGVTEDGFEFVETEVQGWNDDVDFSDLTTLITLRAVNYAHEVKVYQEYSHPEIRSNVTAMKLAKEAINDLVDQL
;
A
#
# COMPACT_ATOMS: atom_id res chain seq x y z
N MET A 1 3.25 10.50 -20.89
CA MET A 1 3.15 10.36 -19.42
C MET A 1 2.84 8.89 -19.20
N LYS A 2 3.53 8.19 -18.30
CA LYS A 2 3.25 6.76 -18.05
C LYS A 2 1.90 6.68 -17.33
N GLU A 3 0.93 6.02 -17.92
CA GLU A 3 -0.42 5.94 -17.35
C GLU A 3 -0.65 4.54 -16.78
N TRP A 4 -0.82 4.48 -15.46
CA TRP A 4 -1.24 3.28 -14.75
C TRP A 4 -2.74 3.09 -14.97
N LYS A 5 -3.13 1.96 -15.56
CA LYS A 5 -4.51 1.75 -16.05
C LYS A 5 -5.38 0.97 -15.09
N PHE A 6 -4.83 -0.12 -14.56
CA PHE A 6 -5.50 -0.94 -13.56
C PHE A 6 -4.82 -0.66 -12.24
N ILE A 7 -5.58 -0.18 -11.25
CA ILE A 7 -5.09 0.10 -9.91
C ILE A 7 -6.12 -0.47 -8.94
N GLU A 8 -5.67 -1.37 -8.08
CA GLU A 8 -6.50 -2.04 -7.10
C GLU A 8 -5.75 -2.21 -5.78
N LEU A 9 -6.51 -2.48 -4.72
CA LEU A 9 -5.96 -2.90 -3.44
C LEU A 9 -5.74 -4.40 -3.50
N ASP A 10 -4.60 -4.88 -2.99
CA ASP A 10 -4.37 -6.30 -2.77
C ASP A 10 -5.38 -6.79 -1.70
N ASP A 11 -6.10 -7.87 -2.02
CA ASP A 11 -7.08 -8.48 -1.12
C ASP A 11 -6.42 -9.16 0.10
N SER A 12 -5.09 -9.20 0.15
CA SER A 12 -4.33 -9.79 1.24
C SER A 12 -3.73 -8.77 2.21
N TYR A 13 -3.67 -9.17 3.48
CA TYR A 13 -2.95 -8.46 4.53
C TYR A 13 -1.73 -9.28 4.95
N GLY A 14 -0.58 -8.63 4.96
CA GLY A 14 0.63 -9.14 5.61
C GLY A 14 0.59 -8.80 7.10
N PHE A 15 0.99 -9.74 7.94
CA PHE A 15 1.12 -9.53 9.39
C PHE A 15 2.54 -9.87 9.82
N GLY A 16 3.07 -9.10 10.77
CA GLY A 16 4.40 -9.37 11.28
C GLY A 16 4.73 -8.57 12.53
N VAL A 17 6.00 -8.65 12.91
CA VAL A 17 6.57 -7.92 14.04
C VAL A 17 7.83 -7.21 13.57
N THR A 18 7.99 -5.94 13.94
CA THR A 18 9.19 -5.14 13.62
C THR A 18 10.40 -5.67 14.40
N GLU A 19 11.61 -5.23 14.04
CA GLU A 19 12.84 -5.58 14.78
C GLU A 19 12.78 -5.18 16.26
N ASP A 20 12.03 -4.12 16.58
CA ASP A 20 11.81 -3.61 17.93
C ASP A 20 10.67 -4.33 18.68
N GLY A 21 10.02 -5.32 18.06
CA GLY A 21 8.99 -6.12 18.72
C GLY A 21 7.55 -5.57 18.61
N PHE A 22 7.30 -4.61 17.71
CA PHE A 22 5.95 -4.05 17.51
C PHE A 22 5.19 -4.80 16.42
N GLU A 23 3.94 -5.15 16.68
CA GLU A 23 3.07 -5.77 15.69
C GLU A 23 2.80 -4.78 14.56
N PHE A 24 2.78 -5.30 13.33
CA PHE A 24 2.37 -4.53 12.17
C PHE A 24 1.45 -5.35 11.27
N VAL A 25 0.62 -4.62 10.55
CA VAL A 25 -0.17 -5.11 9.43
C VAL A 25 0.17 -4.28 8.21
N GLU A 26 0.24 -4.91 7.04
CA GLU A 26 0.53 -4.26 5.77
C GLU A 26 -0.37 -4.73 4.65
N THR A 27 -0.59 -3.87 3.67
CA THR A 27 -1.28 -4.16 2.41
C THR A 27 -0.67 -3.32 1.30
N GLU A 28 -1.02 -3.64 0.07
CA GLU A 28 -0.43 -3.06 -1.12
C GLU A 28 -1.50 -2.52 -2.06
N VAL A 29 -1.28 -1.33 -2.62
CA VAL A 29 -1.99 -0.90 -3.82
C VAL A 29 -1.14 -1.33 -5.00
N GLN A 30 -1.70 -2.18 -5.84
CA GLN A 30 -1.03 -2.70 -7.02
C GLN A 30 -1.62 -2.09 -8.28
N GLY A 31 -0.88 -2.18 -9.37
CA GLY A 31 -1.42 -1.81 -10.65
C GLY A 31 -0.56 -2.21 -11.83
N TRP A 32 -1.13 -1.99 -13.01
CA TRP A 32 -0.53 -2.39 -14.27
C TRP A 32 -0.39 -1.20 -15.22
N ASN A 33 0.72 -1.23 -15.95
CA ASN A 33 1.08 -0.27 -16.97
C ASN A 33 1.37 -1.01 -18.28
N ASP A 34 0.63 -0.67 -19.33
CA ASP A 34 0.65 -1.32 -20.64
C ASP A 34 2.02 -1.33 -21.34
N ASP A 35 2.96 -0.49 -20.92
CA ASP A 35 4.33 -0.44 -21.47
C ASP A 35 5.28 -1.48 -20.82
N VAL A 36 4.83 -2.22 -19.80
CA VAL A 36 5.63 -3.26 -19.15
C VAL A 36 5.16 -4.61 -19.67
N ASP A 37 6.05 -5.33 -20.37
CA ASP A 37 5.84 -6.67 -20.97
C ASP A 37 5.45 -7.77 -19.95
N PHE A 38 5.25 -7.41 -18.68
CA PHE A 38 4.87 -8.33 -17.63
C PHE A 38 3.38 -8.21 -17.35
N SER A 39 2.71 -9.36 -17.46
CA SER A 39 1.30 -9.61 -17.12
C SER A 39 0.96 -9.41 -15.65
N ASP A 40 1.92 -9.03 -14.82
CA ASP A 40 1.84 -9.15 -13.38
C ASP A 40 1.62 -7.76 -12.76
N LEU A 41 0.67 -7.72 -11.84
CA LEU A 41 0.39 -6.54 -11.03
C LEU A 41 1.67 -6.09 -10.30
N THR A 42 1.98 -4.81 -10.40
CA THR A 42 3.15 -4.20 -9.76
C THR A 42 2.71 -3.43 -8.54
N THR A 43 3.38 -3.62 -7.41
CA THR A 43 3.16 -2.84 -6.19
C THR A 43 3.50 -1.37 -6.42
N LEU A 44 2.49 -0.50 -6.30
CA LEU A 44 2.60 0.95 -6.49
C LEU A 44 2.81 1.67 -5.16
N ILE A 45 2.08 1.22 -4.15
CA ILE A 45 2.09 1.79 -2.81
C ILE A 45 2.09 0.63 -1.80
N THR A 46 3.02 0.64 -0.87
CA THR A 46 2.98 -0.24 0.31
C THR A 46 2.49 0.57 1.50
N LEU A 47 1.47 0.07 2.18
CA LEU A 47 0.89 0.67 3.37
C LEU A 47 1.16 -0.25 4.55
N ARG A 48 1.74 0.29 5.63
CA ARG A 48 2.03 -0.48 6.85
C ARG A 48 1.55 0.27 8.07
N ALA A 49 0.65 -0.31 8.84
CA ALA A 49 0.26 0.18 10.15
C ALA A 49 1.06 -0.58 11.23
N VAL A 50 1.72 0.16 12.11
CA VAL A 50 2.52 -0.39 13.22
C VAL A 50 1.86 0.02 14.53
N ASN A 51 1.57 -0.96 15.38
CA ASN A 51 0.99 -0.76 16.69
C ASN A 51 2.09 -0.50 17.73
N TYR A 52 2.35 0.77 18.02
CA TYR A 52 3.22 1.16 19.13
C TYR A 52 2.39 1.21 20.42
N ALA A 53 3.06 1.08 21.57
CA ALA A 53 2.43 0.99 22.89
C ALA A 53 1.40 2.09 23.24
N HIS A 54 1.43 3.24 22.57
CA HIS A 54 0.55 4.38 22.83
C HIS A 54 -0.09 4.99 21.57
N GLU A 55 0.21 4.47 20.38
CA GLU A 55 -0.30 5.02 19.12
C GLU A 55 -0.13 4.02 17.97
N VAL A 56 -1.03 4.07 16.99
CA VAL A 56 -0.84 3.41 15.70
C VAL A 56 -0.22 4.41 14.73
N LYS A 57 0.89 4.03 14.08
CA LYS A 57 1.47 4.83 12.99
C LYS A 57 1.33 4.11 11.67
N VAL A 58 0.92 4.86 10.67
CA VAL A 58 0.76 4.37 9.30
C VAL A 58 1.89 4.94 8.44
N TYR A 59 2.58 4.04 7.76
CA TYR A 59 3.63 4.35 6.81
C TYR A 59 3.12 4.08 5.39
N GLN A 60 3.47 4.98 4.48
CA GLN A 60 3.12 4.87 3.07
C GLN A 60 4.39 5.02 2.23
N GLU A 61 4.77 3.95 1.56
CA GLU A 61 5.89 3.92 0.63
C GLU A 61 5.37 3.91 -0.81
N TYR A 62 6.02 4.67 -1.70
CA TYR A 62 5.64 4.76 -3.12
C TYR A 62 6.77 4.17 -3.95
N SER A 63 6.51 3.07 -4.65
CA SER A 63 7.50 2.40 -5.52
C SER A 63 7.84 3.24 -6.75
N HIS A 64 6.92 4.11 -7.17
CA HIS A 64 7.05 4.93 -8.37
C HIS A 64 6.71 6.40 -8.08
N PRO A 65 7.58 7.38 -8.40
CA PRO A 65 7.35 8.79 -8.11
C PRO A 65 6.04 9.34 -8.72
N GLU A 66 5.68 8.90 -9.92
CA GLU A 66 4.47 9.33 -10.64
C GLU A 66 3.16 8.97 -9.92
N ILE A 67 3.17 7.94 -9.06
CA ILE A 67 1.99 7.49 -8.30
C ILE A 67 1.57 8.51 -7.25
N ARG A 68 2.49 9.34 -6.76
CA ARG A 68 2.19 10.41 -5.78
C ARG A 68 1.17 11.44 -6.30
N SER A 69 0.99 11.52 -7.61
CA SER A 69 0.00 12.37 -8.27
C SER A 69 -1.19 11.60 -8.86
N ASN A 70 -1.22 10.26 -8.74
CA ASN A 70 -2.30 9.46 -9.27
C ASN A 70 -3.49 9.44 -8.29
N VAL A 71 -4.59 10.11 -8.67
CA VAL A 71 -5.77 10.29 -7.83
C VAL A 71 -6.40 8.96 -7.42
N THR A 72 -6.45 7.99 -8.33
CA THR A 72 -7.03 6.66 -8.07
C THR A 72 -6.22 5.92 -7.01
N ALA A 73 -4.90 5.87 -7.17
CA ALA A 73 -4.01 5.23 -6.20
C ALA A 73 -4.08 5.91 -4.82
N MET A 74 -4.12 7.25 -4.78
CA MET A 74 -4.24 8.01 -3.53
C MET A 74 -5.57 7.75 -2.82
N LYS A 75 -6.68 7.62 -3.58
CA LYS A 75 -8.00 7.34 -3.01
C LYS A 75 -8.03 5.94 -2.39
N LEU A 76 -7.58 4.93 -3.12
CA LEU A 76 -7.48 3.55 -2.62
C LEU A 76 -6.58 3.47 -1.39
N ALA A 77 -5.42 4.12 -1.43
CA ALA A 77 -4.52 4.14 -0.29
C ALA A 77 -5.20 4.74 0.95
N LYS A 78 -5.96 5.84 0.80
CA LYS A 78 -6.67 6.46 1.92
C LYS A 78 -7.77 5.57 2.49
N GLU A 79 -8.47 4.81 1.65
CA GLU A 79 -9.50 3.85 2.08
C GLU A 79 -8.84 2.71 2.87
N ALA A 80 -7.80 2.10 2.30
CA ALA A 80 -7.05 1.00 2.91
C ALA A 80 -6.37 1.36 4.24
N ILE A 81 -5.99 2.61 4.46
CA ILE A 81 -5.42 3.06 5.74
C ILE A 81 -6.41 2.88 6.90
N ASN A 82 -7.70 3.12 6.69
CA ASN A 82 -8.68 2.91 7.76
C ASN A 82 -8.82 1.42 8.04
N ASP A 83 -8.91 0.60 6.98
CA ASP A 83 -9.07 -0.85 7.10
C ASP A 83 -7.87 -1.49 7.80
N LEU A 84 -6.64 -1.03 7.50
CA LEU A 84 -5.41 -1.44 8.18
C LEU A 84 -5.44 -1.18 9.69
N VAL A 85 -5.93 -0.02 10.10
CA VAL A 85 -6.02 0.32 11.53
C VAL A 85 -7.04 -0.58 12.24
N ASP A 86 -8.12 -0.96 11.56
CA ASP A 86 -9.13 -1.88 12.10
C ASP A 86 -8.62 -3.34 12.21
N GLN A 87 -7.51 -3.70 11.56
CA GLN A 87 -6.87 -5.02 11.67
C GLN A 87 -5.89 -5.16 12.86
N LEU A 88 -5.54 -4.06 13.55
CA LEU A 88 -4.63 -4.04 14.71
C LEU A 88 -5.39 -4.14 16.05
#